data_AF-A0A151R0A4-F1
#
_entry.id   AF-A0A151R0A4-F1
#
_cell.length_a   1.000
_cell.length_b   1.000
_cell.length_c   1.000
_cell.angle_alpha   90.00
_cell.angle_beta   90.00
_cell.angle_gamma   90.00
#
_symmetry.space_group_name_H-M   'P 1'
#
loop_
_entity.id
_entity.type
_entity.pdbx_description
1 polymer ?
#
loop_
_entity_poly.entity_id
_entity_poly.type
_entity_poly.pdbx_seq_one_letter_code
_entity_poly.pdbx_strand_id
1 'polypeptide(L)'
;MACHLATSSICTRCTVGEEFILHALRDCIHAKVVWTRIGIDTPMLMSFTHIVPWMQHILQHKDKLLIISTLWCLWRWRNNTVLAHETWPLQYVLHLVHQTSMELRLYCEKNPPLSTLTWSPPTVDVVKVNVDGSCIPPHSMGGGGFIRDTHGEWL
;
A
#
# COMPACT_ATOMS: atom_id res chain seq x y z
N MET A 1 0.28 -17.00 0.69
CA MET A 1 1.65 -16.53 0.99
C MET A 1 1.57 -15.81 2.33
N ALA A 2 2.07 -16.43 3.40
CA ALA A 2 2.00 -15.86 4.74
C ALA A 2 3.05 -14.76 4.88
N CYS A 3 2.67 -13.63 5.46
CA CYS A 3 3.56 -12.50 5.68
C CYS A 3 4.35 -12.71 6.96
N HIS A 4 5.67 -12.97 6.88
CA HIS A 4 6.56 -13.16 8.04
C HIS A 4 6.81 -11.86 8.86
N LEU A 5 6.11 -10.77 8.57
CA LEU A 5 6.21 -9.53 9.35
C LEU A 5 5.54 -9.61 10.72
N ALA A 6 4.62 -10.55 10.94
CA ALA A 6 3.95 -10.77 12.22
C ALA A 6 4.20 -12.20 12.72
N THR A 7 4.33 -12.35 14.04
CA THR A 7 4.54 -13.65 14.71
C THR A 7 3.29 -14.53 14.74
N SER A 8 2.14 -13.97 14.37
CA SER A 8 0.84 -14.65 14.30
C SER A 8 0.16 -14.32 12.98
N SER A 9 -0.63 -15.27 12.47
CA SER A 9 -1.52 -15.05 11.32
C SER A 9 -2.77 -14.25 11.70
N ILE A 10 -3.03 -14.05 12.99
CA ILE A 10 -4.18 -13.28 13.48
C ILE A 10 -3.86 -11.78 13.44
N CYS A 11 -4.81 -10.99 12.94
CA CYS A 11 -4.72 -9.53 12.90
C CYS A 11 -4.46 -8.94 14.29
N THR A 12 -3.33 -8.27 14.47
CA THR A 12 -2.91 -7.71 15.77
C THR A 12 -3.79 -6.54 16.22
N ARG A 13 -4.50 -5.88 15.30
CA ARG A 13 -5.39 -4.76 15.64
C ARG A 13 -6.72 -5.23 16.21
N CYS A 14 -7.37 -6.20 15.57
CA CYS A 14 -8.72 -6.64 15.97
C CYS A 14 -8.76 -7.96 16.75
N THR A 15 -7.69 -8.76 16.68
CA THR A 15 -7.55 -10.08 17.33
C THR A 15 -8.64 -11.10 17.00
N VAL A 16 -9.43 -10.91 15.92
CA VAL A 16 -10.56 -11.78 15.57
C VAL A 16 -10.29 -12.66 14.35
N GLY A 17 -9.66 -12.12 13.31
CA GLY A 17 -9.55 -12.80 12.00
C GLY A 17 -8.12 -13.00 11.54
N GLU A 18 -7.94 -13.96 10.64
CA GLU A 18 -6.68 -14.14 9.92
C GLU A 18 -6.41 -12.91 9.04
N GLU A 19 -5.18 -12.39 9.13
CA GLU A 19 -4.78 -11.15 8.48
C GLU A 19 -4.29 -11.40 7.04
N PHE A 20 -5.23 -11.39 6.11
CA PHE A 20 -4.94 -11.22 4.68
C PHE A 20 -4.94 -9.74 4.29
N ILE A 21 -4.45 -9.42 3.08
CA ILE A 21 -4.37 -8.04 2.56
C ILE A 21 -5.74 -7.34 2.65
N LEU A 22 -6.82 -8.00 2.24
CA LEU A 22 -8.17 -7.45 2.33
C LEU A 22 -8.60 -7.23 3.78
N HIS A 23 -8.26 -8.13 4.71
CA HIS A 23 -8.54 -7.90 6.12
C HIS A 23 -7.78 -6.68 6.66
N ALA A 24 -6.47 -6.59 6.38
CA ALA A 24 -5.63 -5.50 6.84
C ALA A 24 -6.10 -4.13 6.30
N LEU A 25 -6.61 -4.06 5.07
CA LEU A 25 -6.96 -2.80 4.43
C LEU A 25 -8.46 -2.49 4.44
N ARG A 26 -9.32 -3.47 4.70
CA ARG A 26 -10.78 -3.32 4.50
C ARG A 26 -11.62 -4.01 5.57
N ASP A 27 -11.41 -5.32 5.77
CA ASP A 27 -12.38 -6.12 6.55
C ASP A 27 -12.18 -6.03 8.07
N CYS A 28 -11.00 -5.62 8.53
CA CYS A 28 -10.72 -5.33 9.93
C CYS A 28 -11.68 -4.26 10.47
N ILE A 29 -12.22 -4.46 11.68
CA ILE A 29 -13.16 -3.51 12.31
C ILE A 29 -12.59 -2.09 12.39
N HIS A 30 -11.30 -1.95 12.69
CA HIS A 30 -10.64 -0.65 12.73
C HIS A 30 -10.54 0.01 11.35
N ALA A 31 -10.28 -0.79 10.31
CA ALA A 31 -10.27 -0.30 8.93
C ALA A 31 -11.68 0.13 8.49
N LYS A 32 -12.71 -0.67 8.78
CA LYS A 32 -14.11 -0.35 8.49
C LYS A 32 -14.53 0.98 9.09
N VAL A 33 -14.17 1.24 10.35
CA VAL A 33 -14.47 2.53 11.00
C VAL A 33 -13.84 3.70 10.25
N VAL A 34 -12.61 3.56 9.74
CA VAL A 34 -11.98 4.60 8.92
C VAL A 34 -12.80 4.81 7.63
N TRP A 35 -13.13 3.75 6.90
CA TRP A 35 -13.92 3.81 5.67
C TRP A 35 -15.27 4.52 5.84
N THR A 36 -16.01 4.18 6.91
CA THR A 36 -17.27 4.83 7.25
C THR A 36 -17.07 6.31 7.60
N ARG A 37 -16.03 6.65 8.37
CA ARG A 37 -15.77 8.04 8.78
C ARG A 37 -15.38 8.96 7.62
N ILE A 38 -14.72 8.42 6.59
CA ILE A 38 -14.39 9.18 5.39
C ILE A 38 -15.53 9.22 4.36
N GLY A 39 -16.62 8.48 4.58
CA GLY A 39 -17.78 8.43 3.68
C GLY A 39 -17.60 7.55 2.44
N ILE A 40 -16.71 6.55 2.51
CA ILE A 40 -16.43 5.61 1.41
C ILE A 40 -16.70 4.17 1.89
N ASP A 41 -17.97 3.86 2.17
CA ASP A 41 -18.42 2.54 2.65
C ASP A 41 -19.52 1.93 1.77
N THR A 42 -19.41 2.14 0.45
CA THR A 42 -20.39 1.57 -0.48
C THR A 42 -20.37 0.04 -0.44
N PRO A 43 -21.54 -0.63 -0.50
CA PRO A 43 -21.61 -2.09 -0.52
C PRO A 43 -20.75 -2.73 -1.62
N MET A 44 -20.61 -2.05 -2.77
CA MET A 44 -19.80 -2.50 -3.89
C MET A 44 -18.29 -2.49 -3.58
N LEU A 45 -17.77 -1.48 -2.88
CA LEU A 45 -16.36 -1.47 -2.46
C LEU A 45 -16.05 -2.58 -1.45
N MET A 46 -17.06 -3.02 -0.71
CA MET A 46 -16.93 -4.01 0.37
C MET A 46 -17.27 -5.45 -0.06
N SER A 47 -17.79 -5.67 -1.27
CA SER A 47 -18.28 -6.99 -1.71
C SER A 47 -17.23 -7.86 -2.42
N PHE A 48 -16.11 -7.28 -2.85
CA PHE A 48 -15.08 -8.04 -3.58
C PHE A 48 -14.36 -9.05 -2.68
N THR A 49 -14.24 -10.30 -3.12
CA THR A 49 -13.51 -11.36 -2.38
C THR A 49 -12.02 -11.42 -2.71
N HIS A 50 -11.62 -10.91 -3.88
CA HIS A 50 -10.24 -10.94 -4.36
C HIS A 50 -9.65 -9.55 -4.50
N ILE A 51 -8.34 -9.45 -4.21
CA ILE A 51 -7.61 -8.17 -4.21
C ILE A 51 -7.54 -7.52 -5.59
N VAL A 52 -7.30 -8.29 -6.65
CA VAL A 52 -7.12 -7.75 -8.01
C VAL A 52 -8.36 -7.03 -8.53
N PRO A 53 -9.56 -7.64 -8.58
CA PRO A 53 -10.75 -6.93 -9.05
C PRO A 53 -11.14 -5.78 -8.13
N TRP A 54 -10.89 -5.90 -6.82
CA TRP A 54 -11.08 -4.79 -5.88
C TRP A 54 -10.16 -3.60 -6.21
N MET A 55 -8.87 -3.84 -6.46
CA MET A 55 -7.89 -2.83 -6.83
C MET A 55 -8.25 -2.14 -8.15
N GLN A 56 -8.71 -2.90 -9.15
CA GLN A 56 -9.17 -2.32 -10.42
C GLN A 56 -10.37 -1.40 -10.21
N HIS A 57 -11.32 -1.84 -9.37
CA HIS A 57 -12.51 -1.06 -9.07
C HIS A 57 -12.18 0.27 -8.36
N ILE A 58 -11.33 0.26 -7.33
CA ILE A 58 -10.96 1.48 -6.60
C ILE A 58 -10.21 2.50 -7.47
N LEU A 59 -9.41 2.04 -8.44
CA LEU A 59 -8.63 2.93 -9.32
C LEU A 59 -9.51 3.69 -10.32
N GLN A 60 -10.71 3.18 -10.60
CA GLN A 60 -11.70 3.81 -11.45
C GLN A 60 -12.65 4.73 -10.68
N HIS A 61 -12.60 4.73 -9.35
CA HIS A 61 -13.49 5.54 -8.52
C HIS A 61 -13.19 7.05 -8.67
N LYS A 62 -14.23 7.89 -8.64
CA LYS A 62 -14.09 9.36 -8.73
C LYS A 62 -13.20 9.93 -7.62
N ASP A 63 -13.30 9.36 -6.42
CA ASP A 63 -12.52 9.74 -5.23
C ASP A 63 -11.24 8.89 -5.06
N LYS A 64 -10.67 8.36 -6.15
CA LYS A 64 -9.50 7.46 -6.11
C LYS A 64 -8.32 7.98 -5.28
N LEU A 65 -8.05 9.29 -5.28
CA LEU A 65 -6.95 9.87 -4.48
C LEU A 65 -7.20 9.74 -2.98
N LEU A 66 -8.43 9.97 -2.52
CA LEU A 66 -8.82 9.77 -1.13
C LEU A 66 -8.74 8.29 -0.76
N ILE A 67 -9.22 7.40 -1.64
CA ILE A 67 -9.17 5.95 -1.43
C ILE A 67 -7.73 5.44 -1.33
N ILE A 68 -6.86 5.82 -2.26
CA ILE A 68 -5.43 5.44 -2.25
C ILE A 68 -4.75 5.95 -0.98
N SER A 69 -5.03 7.20 -0.60
CA SER A 69 -4.51 7.79 0.64
C SER A 69 -4.99 7.03 1.88
N THR A 70 -6.23 6.58 1.87
CA THR A 70 -6.82 5.76 2.95
C THR A 70 -6.13 4.41 3.05
N LEU A 71 -5.93 3.71 1.92
CA LEU A 71 -5.22 2.44 1.88
C LEU A 71 -3.79 2.57 2.41
N TRP A 72 -3.09 3.61 1.98
CA TRP A 72 -1.75 3.91 2.46
C TRP A 72 -1.71 4.13 3.98
N CYS A 73 -2.61 4.97 4.52
CA CYS A 73 -2.66 5.24 5.95
C CYS A 73 -3.06 4.00 6.77
N LEU A 74 -3.98 3.18 6.27
CA LEU A 74 -4.37 1.92 6.92
C LEU A 74 -3.23 0.91 6.96
N TRP A 75 -2.47 0.80 5.87
CA TRP A 75 -1.26 -0.02 5.81
C TRP A 75 -0.20 0.49 6.79
N ARG A 76 0.07 1.80 6.79
CA ARG A 76 1.01 2.43 7.73
C ARG A 76 0.58 2.21 9.18
N TRP A 77 -0.69 2.43 9.50
CA TRP A 77 -1.22 2.21 10.84
C TRP A 77 -1.01 0.76 11.28
N ARG A 78 -1.34 -0.21 10.42
CA ARG A 78 -1.08 -1.63 10.69
C ARG A 78 0.41 -1.89 10.94
N ASN A 79 1.29 -1.40 10.09
CA ASN A 79 2.72 -1.66 10.22
C ASN A 79 3.32 -1.01 11.46
N ASN A 80 2.86 0.19 11.83
CA ASN A 80 3.30 0.84 13.06
C ASN A 80 2.90 0.01 14.29
N THR A 81 1.69 -0.53 14.30
CA THR A 81 1.23 -1.43 15.37
C THR A 81 2.04 -2.73 15.43
N VAL A 82 2.42 -3.31 14.29
CA VAL A 82 3.16 -4.58 14.25
C VAL A 82 4.65 -4.40 14.53
N LEU A 83 5.30 -3.38 13.97
CA LEU A 83 6.76 -3.23 13.97
C LEU A 83 7.27 -2.27 15.05
N ALA A 84 6.54 -1.19 15.34
CA ALA A 84 6.93 -0.20 16.33
C ALA A 84 6.21 -0.38 17.68
N HIS A 85 5.29 -1.35 17.76
CA HIS A 85 4.42 -1.57 18.94
C HIS A 85 3.68 -0.32 19.41
N GLU A 86 3.45 0.62 18.48
CA GLU A 86 2.81 1.90 18.74
C GLU A 86 1.36 1.87 18.25
N THR A 87 0.46 2.38 19.07
CA THR A 87 -0.96 2.48 18.75
C THR A 87 -1.32 3.90 18.34
N TRP A 88 -1.73 4.07 17.08
CA TRP A 88 -2.29 5.35 16.63
C TRP A 88 -3.76 5.48 17.02
N PRO A 89 -4.18 6.61 17.61
CA PRO A 89 -5.59 6.92 17.79
C PRO A 89 -6.30 7.05 16.45
N LEU A 90 -7.57 6.63 16.38
CA LEU A 90 -8.39 6.74 15.16
C LEU A 90 -8.38 8.16 14.57
N GLN A 91 -8.50 9.19 15.41
CA GLN A 91 -8.50 10.59 14.97
C GLN A 91 -7.20 10.99 14.28
N TYR A 92 -6.06 10.46 14.74
CA TYR A 92 -4.77 10.69 14.09
C TYR A 92 -4.72 10.04 12.71
N VAL A 93 -5.23 8.81 12.59
CA VAL A 93 -5.32 8.11 11.28
C VAL A 93 -6.21 8.90 10.31
N LEU A 94 -7.38 9.38 10.76
CA LEU A 94 -8.28 10.18 9.92
C LEU A 94 -7.61 11.49 9.48
N HIS A 95 -6.90 12.16 10.38
CA HIS A 95 -6.12 13.34 10.04
C HIS A 95 -5.06 13.05 8.98
N LEU A 96 -4.30 11.96 9.13
CA LEU A 96 -3.31 11.52 8.15
C LEU A 96 -3.92 11.23 6.77
N VAL A 97 -5.12 10.62 6.73
CA VAL A 97 -5.83 10.34 5.47
C VAL A 97 -6.14 11.64 4.74
N HIS A 98 -6.73 12.62 5.42
CA HIS A 98 -7.08 13.90 4.82
C HIS A 98 -5.84 14.68 4.38
N GLN A 99 -4.80 14.72 5.23
CA GLN A 99 -3.54 15.37 4.89
C GLN A 99 -2.89 14.73 3.66
N THR A 100 -2.72 13.41 3.65
CA THR A 100 -2.13 12.66 2.52
C THR A 100 -2.94 12.86 1.25
N SER A 101 -4.28 12.85 1.35
CA SER A 101 -5.14 13.05 0.18
C SER A 101 -5.02 14.47 -0.38
N MET A 102 -4.82 15.47 0.47
CA MET A 102 -4.61 16.85 0.04
C MET A 102 -3.24 17.02 -0.63
N GLU A 103 -2.19 16.49 0.00
CA GLU A 103 -0.83 16.50 -0.54
C GLU A 103 -0.75 15.80 -1.91
N LEU A 104 -1.35 14.62 -2.01
CA LEU A 104 -1.40 13.86 -3.26
C LEU A 104 -2.15 14.62 -4.36
N ARG A 105 -3.26 15.27 -4.02
CA ARG A 105 -4.02 16.11 -4.97
C ARG A 105 -3.16 17.26 -5.48
N LEU A 106 -2.53 18.02 -4.57
CA LEU A 106 -1.65 19.14 -4.94
C LEU A 106 -0.46 18.68 -5.79
N TYR A 107 0.10 17.51 -5.49
CA TYR A 107 1.18 16.92 -6.29
C TYR A 107 0.71 16.58 -7.71
N CYS A 108 -0.42 15.90 -7.87
CA CYS A 108 -0.96 15.53 -9.18
C CYS A 108 -1.36 16.75 -10.02
N GLU A 109 -1.85 17.82 -9.40
CA GLU A 109 -2.17 19.08 -10.08
C GLU A 109 -0.91 19.79 -10.61
N LYS A 110 0.18 19.77 -9.83
CA LYS A 110 1.47 20.35 -10.24
C LYS A 110 2.27 19.49 -11.21
N ASN A 111 2.08 18.18 -11.15
CA ASN A 111 2.80 17.18 -11.93
C ASN A 111 1.79 16.33 -12.70
N PRO A 112 1.20 16.86 -13.79
CA PRO A 112 0.35 16.05 -14.63
C PRO A 112 1.13 14.83 -15.10
N PRO A 113 0.49 13.67 -15.28
CA PRO A 113 1.17 12.45 -15.68
C PRO A 113 1.96 12.73 -16.97
N LEU A 114 3.29 12.64 -16.87
CA LEU A 114 4.17 12.56 -18.04
C LEU A 114 3.69 11.37 -18.87
N SER A 115 3.82 11.46 -20.20
CA SER A 115 3.60 10.33 -21.09
C SER A 115 4.24 9.10 -20.47
N THR A 116 3.43 8.06 -20.24
CA THR A 116 3.83 6.91 -19.45
C THR A 116 5.13 6.34 -19.98
N LEU A 117 6.22 6.57 -19.25
CA LEU A 117 7.45 5.80 -19.38
C LEU A 117 7.13 4.40 -18.84
N THR A 118 6.54 3.58 -19.69
CA THR A 118 6.35 2.17 -19.40
C THR A 118 7.72 1.51 -19.39
N TRP A 119 7.93 0.65 -18.40
CA TRP A 119 9.11 -0.20 -18.38
C TRP A 119 9.12 -1.05 -19.66
N SER A 120 10.24 -1.06 -20.38
CA SER A 120 10.49 -1.95 -21.51
C SER A 120 11.67 -2.87 -21.20
N PRO A 121 11.71 -4.10 -21.76
CA PRO A 121 12.90 -4.92 -21.73
C PRO A 121 14.11 -4.18 -22.34
N PRO A 122 15.34 -4.45 -21.87
CA PRO A 122 16.54 -3.92 -22.49
C PRO A 122 16.72 -4.46 -23.92
N THR A 123 17.49 -3.74 -24.74
CA THR A 123 17.86 -4.19 -26.09
C THR A 123 18.77 -5.41 -26.04
N VAL A 124 18.90 -6.13 -27.16
CA VAL A 124 19.84 -7.25 -27.32
C VAL A 124 21.25 -6.85 -26.83
N ASP A 125 21.91 -7.77 -26.13
CA ASP A 125 23.23 -7.60 -25.50
C ASP A 125 23.30 -6.59 -24.34
N VAL A 126 22.16 -6.09 -23.86
CA VAL A 126 22.06 -5.24 -22.68
C VAL A 126 21.27 -5.95 -21.60
N VAL A 127 21.76 -5.87 -20.36
CA VAL A 127 21.00 -6.27 -19.16
C VAL A 127 20.50 -5.05 -18.42
N LYS A 128 19.35 -5.17 -17.76
CA LYS A 128 18.80 -4.11 -16.91
C LYS A 128 18.89 -4.53 -15.46
N VAL A 129 19.59 -3.75 -14.65
CA VAL A 129 19.74 -4.01 -13.22
C VAL A 129 18.75 -3.16 -12.44
N ASN A 130 17.92 -3.82 -11.64
CA ASN A 130 17.08 -3.18 -10.63
C ASN A 130 17.79 -3.31 -9.29
N VAL A 131 18.16 -2.19 -8.68
CA VAL A 131 18.80 -2.15 -7.36
C VAL A 131 17.88 -1.48 -6.35
N ASP A 132 17.93 -1.95 -5.12
CA ASP A 132 17.31 -1.34 -3.95
C ASP A 132 18.31 -1.33 -2.78
N GLY A 133 18.17 -0.38 -1.87
CA GLY A 133 19.07 -0.20 -0.75
C GLY A 133 18.35 0.29 0.50
N SER A 134 18.75 -0.25 1.66
CA SER A 134 18.28 0.20 2.96
C SER A 134 19.44 0.63 3.85
N CYS A 135 19.18 1.61 4.70
CA CYS A 135 20.14 2.12 5.67
C CYS A 135 19.42 2.33 7.01
N ILE A 136 20.05 1.85 8.07
CA ILE A 136 19.70 2.13 9.47
C ILE A 136 20.90 2.86 10.07
N PRO A 137 20.83 4.21 10.17
CA PRO A 137 21.88 4.99 10.80
C PRO A 137 22.05 4.58 12.29
N PRO A 138 23.28 4.58 12.84
CA PRO A 138 24.54 4.95 12.20
C PRO A 138 25.34 3.78 11.59
N HIS A 139 24.87 2.52 11.66
CA HIS A 139 25.79 1.37 11.58
C HIS A 139 25.43 0.27 10.58
N SER A 140 24.26 0.29 9.95
CA SER A 140 23.86 -0.79 9.04
C SER A 140 23.37 -0.27 7.71
N MET A 141 23.88 -0.84 6.62
CA MET A 141 23.41 -0.63 5.27
C MET A 141 23.39 -1.97 4.53
N GLY A 142 22.36 -2.18 3.73
CA GLY A 142 22.20 -3.36 2.89
C GLY A 142 21.71 -2.96 1.52
N GLY A 143 22.21 -3.64 0.48
CA GLY A 143 21.76 -3.46 -0.89
C GLY A 143 21.34 -4.80 -1.48
N GLY A 144 20.36 -4.77 -2.36
CA GLY A 144 19.91 -5.92 -3.12
C GLY A 144 19.61 -5.51 -4.54
N GLY A 145 19.64 -6.46 -5.46
CA GLY A 145 19.25 -6.19 -6.82
C GLY A 145 19.02 -7.44 -7.62
N PHE A 146 18.36 -7.26 -8.75
CA PHE A 146 18.02 -8.30 -9.69
C PHE A 146 18.41 -7.85 -11.10
N ILE A 147 18.89 -8.78 -11.91
CA ILE A 147 19.28 -8.53 -13.28
C ILE A 147 18.20 -9.10 -14.19
N ARG A 148 17.81 -8.32 -15.20
CA ARG A 148 16.86 -8.74 -16.23
C ARG A 148 17.52 -8.84 -17.58
N ASP A 149 17.17 -9.88 -18.32
CA ASP A 149 17.58 -10.12 -19.69
C ASP A 149 16.75 -9.30 -20.70
N THR A 150 16.97 -9.58 -21.99
CA THR A 150 16.31 -8.95 -23.13
C THR A 150 14.82 -9.28 -23.26
N HIS A 151 14.36 -10.34 -22.61
CA HIS A 151 12.95 -10.72 -22.52
C HIS A 151 12.27 -10.08 -21.29
N GLY A 152 13.07 -9.53 -20.37
CA GLY A 152 12.61 -8.98 -19.11
C GLY A 152 12.50 -9.99 -17.99
N GLU A 153 12.98 -11.20 -18.23
CA GLU A 153 13.01 -12.28 -17.25
C GLU A 153 14.20 -12.11 -16.31
N TRP A 154 14.06 -12.68 -15.10
CA TRP A 154 15.14 -12.65 -14.11
C TRP A 154 16.25 -13.62 -14.52
N LEU A 155 17.49 -13.13 -14.48
CA LEU A 155 18.69 -13.96 -14.55
C LEU A 155 19.04 -14.58 -13.19
#